data_AF-A0A9W6DFI5-F1
#
_entry.id   AF-A0A9W6DFI5-F1
#
_cell.length_a   1.000
_cell.length_b   1.000
_cell.length_c   1.000
_cell.angle_alpha   90.00
_cell.angle_beta   90.00
_cell.angle_gamma   90.00
#
_symmetry.space_group_name_H-M   'P 1'
#
loop_
_entity.id
_entity.type
_entity.pdbx_description
1 polymer ?
#
loop_
_entity_poly.entity_id
_entity_poly.type
_entity_poly.pdbx_seq_one_letter_code
_entity_poly.pdbx_strand_id
1 'polypeptide(L)'
;MKKIFNIIIISIMVIVAINCNNFSSMARSISYNDVDITLAKVVEVISGEAIKVIEENSNSDKSTKLIKMIGIDTDSSMKATEYTYNQLLGKRVMLLPDSNNDTFDKIDRYEYKYVYLAANKSISEELLELGLAKTDTSFEKAEQYDDLVKAQNMAITENKGVWDNYKGKKALVGVNINTATSEELMDILDDTTSEMAYSIVNYRKHNEFNDIKEIKFVNSDFTKEWFDKNRNKMSVVSNIKIASFEELRSLFGNTKIGKELANNIIDYRLFNTLDSINDIRKVPNMYNKFNDIEEYISLYTLTDYEDKDDVKVINLNTASARQIRRTCTISSKRSYDIVKERDKQGYIFKSLGELEKKDLLTRGEILYYSDNLSLFTNLNTAKENELLSLFGCIDISDSSKEKLVDKIIDNKPYVSKKDLDKKNIIPSKYYDMVETYIYASQSELPEYININITDRYKAAELFDIDGKEADKYIKSRKKYKFSKYIKFDYEKYASDFTLYTNINTASKYELENIYGRVYKDNKYQYLRLPADIIDDIIDFREDQPFNSLDEVSEIFSNNKKMSFYNNIKDFIVFY
;
A
#
# COMPACT_ATOMS: atom_id res chain seq x y z
N MET A 1 63.05 32.78 -9.89
CA MET A 1 61.95 32.37 -10.80
C MET A 1 62.09 30.97 -11.38
N LYS A 2 63.25 30.55 -11.96
CA LYS A 2 63.42 29.20 -12.53
C LYS A 2 63.13 28.02 -11.57
N LYS A 3 63.50 28.13 -10.28
CA LYS A 3 63.23 27.06 -9.30
C LYS A 3 61.74 26.89 -8.96
N ILE A 4 60.97 27.98 -8.92
CA ILE A 4 59.52 27.94 -8.67
C ILE A 4 58.79 27.39 -9.90
N PHE A 5 59.24 27.75 -11.10
CA PHE A 5 58.68 27.22 -12.35
C PHE A 5 58.91 25.71 -12.50
N ASN A 6 60.08 25.21 -12.11
CA ASN A 6 60.35 23.76 -12.10
C ASN A 6 59.50 23.01 -11.06
N ILE A 7 59.21 23.60 -9.90
CA ILE A 7 58.33 22.99 -8.90
C ILE A 7 56.89 22.93 -9.43
N ILE A 8 56.41 23.99 -10.08
CA ILE A 8 55.07 24.01 -10.69
C ILE A 8 54.95 22.98 -11.82
N ILE A 9 55.98 22.84 -12.68
CA ILE A 9 55.99 21.83 -13.74
C ILE A 9 55.98 20.41 -13.16
N ILE A 10 56.77 20.15 -12.12
CA ILE A 10 56.79 18.84 -11.46
C ILE A 10 55.44 18.56 -10.79
N SER A 11 54.83 19.54 -10.14
CA SER A 11 53.49 19.39 -9.55
C SER A 11 52.41 19.15 -10.61
N ILE A 12 52.47 19.82 -11.77
CA ILE A 12 51.55 19.57 -12.89
C ILE A 12 51.79 18.18 -13.49
N MET A 13 53.04 17.74 -13.66
CA MET A 13 53.34 16.38 -14.13
C MET A 13 52.90 15.30 -13.14
N VAL A 14 53.00 15.54 -11.84
CA VAL A 14 52.50 14.62 -10.80
C VAL A 14 50.98 14.59 -10.79
N ILE A 15 50.30 15.74 -10.95
CA ILE A 15 48.83 15.79 -11.06
C ILE A 15 48.35 15.12 -12.35
N VAL A 16 49.06 15.28 -13.47
CA VAL A 16 48.76 14.59 -14.74
C VAL A 16 49.06 13.08 -14.61
N ALA A 17 50.13 12.67 -13.93
CA ALA A 17 50.40 11.25 -13.69
C ALA A 17 49.38 10.59 -12.74
N ILE A 18 48.91 11.30 -11.71
CA ILE A 18 47.85 10.84 -10.81
C ILE A 18 46.50 10.78 -11.55
N ASN A 19 46.20 11.76 -12.40
CA ASN A 19 44.99 11.74 -13.23
C ASN A 19 45.06 10.73 -14.39
N CYS A 20 46.25 10.42 -14.93
CA CYS A 20 46.45 9.36 -15.93
C CYS A 20 46.42 7.96 -15.31
N ASN A 21 46.83 7.78 -14.05
CA ASN A 21 46.65 6.51 -13.34
C ASN A 21 45.18 6.24 -12.94
N ASN A 22 44.34 7.29 -12.86
CA ASN A 22 42.89 7.15 -12.73
C ASN A 22 42.17 7.01 -14.09
N PHE A 23 42.91 7.14 -15.20
CA PHE A 23 42.45 6.89 -16.58
C PHE A 23 43.24 5.75 -17.21
N SER A 24 43.32 4.60 -16.53
CA SER A 24 43.65 3.34 -17.18
C SER A 24 42.37 2.54 -17.44
N SER A 25 41.42 3.12 -18.19
CA SER A 25 40.47 2.33 -18.97
C SER A 25 41.19 1.79 -20.22
N MET A 26 42.31 1.10 -20.03
CA MET A 26 42.83 0.23 -21.08
C MET A 26 42.09 -1.08 -20.94
N ALA A 27 40.90 -1.09 -21.55
CA ALA A 27 40.29 -2.29 -22.10
C ALA A 27 41.36 -3.35 -22.44
N ARG A 28 41.30 -4.50 -21.78
CA ARG A 28 42.21 -5.62 -22.08
C ARG A 28 41.94 -6.04 -23.52
N SER A 29 42.90 -5.80 -24.42
CA SER A 29 42.74 -6.24 -25.80
C SER A 29 42.62 -7.76 -25.82
N ILE A 30 41.56 -8.28 -26.43
CA ILE A 30 41.43 -9.73 -26.67
C ILE A 30 42.68 -10.19 -27.45
N SER A 31 43.51 -11.00 -26.82
CA SER A 31 44.65 -11.65 -27.48
C SER A 31 44.10 -12.82 -28.29
N TYR A 32 44.10 -12.70 -29.62
CA TYR A 32 43.51 -13.64 -30.58
C TYR A 32 44.15 -15.04 -30.61
N ASN A 33 45.11 -15.35 -29.74
CA ASN A 33 45.96 -16.52 -29.91
C ASN A 33 45.53 -17.78 -29.13
N ASP A 34 44.55 -17.75 -28.21
CA ASP A 34 44.22 -18.95 -27.41
C ASP A 34 42.73 -19.06 -26.94
N VAL A 35 41.75 -18.41 -27.57
CA VAL A 35 40.34 -18.46 -27.11
C VAL A 35 39.39 -18.87 -28.23
N ASP A 36 38.53 -19.86 -27.97
CA ASP A 36 37.41 -20.25 -28.83
C ASP A 36 36.39 -19.10 -28.91
N ILE A 37 36.62 -18.16 -29.82
CA ILE A 37 35.72 -17.03 -30.08
C ILE A 37 34.61 -17.50 -31.02
N THR A 38 33.37 -17.47 -30.54
CA THR A 38 32.18 -17.74 -31.36
C THR A 38 31.57 -16.43 -31.85
N LEU A 39 31.39 -16.30 -33.17
CA LEU A 39 30.65 -15.18 -33.76
C LEU A 39 29.16 -15.53 -33.85
N ALA A 40 28.30 -14.63 -33.37
CA ALA A 40 26.86 -14.84 -33.40
C ALA A 40 26.09 -13.55 -33.69
N LYS A 41 24.89 -13.68 -34.26
CA LYS A 41 23.94 -12.58 -34.43
C LYS A 41 22.90 -12.62 -33.32
N VAL A 42 22.70 -11.51 -32.63
CA VAL A 42 21.65 -11.37 -31.62
C VAL A 42 20.30 -11.21 -32.31
N VAL A 43 19.37 -12.12 -32.03
CA VAL A 43 18.02 -12.14 -32.62
C VAL A 43 16.94 -11.74 -31.63
N GLU A 44 17.24 -11.80 -30.34
CA GLU A 44 16.32 -11.43 -29.26
C GLU A 44 17.15 -10.97 -28.05
N VAL A 45 16.70 -9.93 -27.36
CA VAL A 45 17.20 -9.56 -26.04
C VAL A 45 16.13 -9.95 -25.04
N ILE A 46 16.49 -10.86 -24.14
CA ILE A 46 15.58 -11.51 -23.20
C ILE A 46 15.52 -10.71 -21.90
N SER A 47 16.67 -10.24 -21.43
CA SER A 47 16.82 -9.32 -20.30
C SER A 47 18.11 -8.50 -20.44
N GLY A 48 18.42 -7.65 -19.47
CA GLY A 48 19.68 -6.90 -19.43
C GLY A 48 20.93 -7.79 -19.55
N GLU A 49 20.88 -9.02 -19.06
CA GLU A 49 22.01 -9.96 -19.03
C GLU A 49 21.79 -11.24 -19.86
N ALA A 50 20.67 -11.38 -20.55
CA ALA A 50 20.34 -12.59 -21.31
C ALA A 50 19.89 -12.26 -22.73
N ILE A 51 20.44 -13.00 -23.71
CA ILE A 51 20.19 -12.79 -25.13
C ILE A 51 20.00 -14.12 -25.86
N LYS A 52 19.28 -14.07 -26.98
CA LYS A 52 19.17 -15.19 -27.92
C LYS A 52 19.97 -14.88 -29.17
N VAL A 53 20.73 -15.88 -29.62
CA VAL A 53 21.67 -15.71 -30.72
C VAL A 53 21.56 -16.82 -31.76
N ILE A 54 22.03 -16.54 -32.96
CA ILE A 54 22.31 -17.52 -34.02
C ILE A 54 23.81 -17.46 -34.30
N GLU A 55 24.53 -18.55 -34.06
CA GLU A 55 25.97 -18.67 -34.36
C GLU A 55 26.19 -18.68 -35.88
N GLU A 56 27.23 -17.98 -36.36
CA GLU A 56 27.46 -17.82 -37.80
C GLU A 56 28.18 -19.01 -38.47
N ASN A 57 28.77 -19.93 -37.69
CA ASN A 57 29.64 -21.01 -38.19
C ASN A 57 29.00 -22.42 -38.19
N SER A 58 27.72 -22.59 -37.85
CA SER A 58 27.08 -23.91 -37.83
C SER A 58 26.56 -24.30 -39.22
N ASN A 59 27.29 -25.18 -39.91
CA ASN A 59 26.93 -25.82 -41.19
C ASN A 59 25.75 -26.83 -41.08
N SER A 60 24.99 -26.80 -39.99
CA SER A 60 23.82 -27.63 -39.72
C SER A 60 22.77 -26.76 -39.04
N ASP A 61 21.52 -26.79 -39.53
CA ASP A 61 20.30 -26.15 -39.00
C ASP A 61 20.54 -25.02 -37.99
N LYS A 62 20.32 -23.76 -38.40
CA LYS A 62 20.41 -22.54 -37.59
C LYS A 62 19.70 -22.69 -36.23
N SER A 63 20.37 -23.29 -35.26
CA SER A 63 19.84 -23.52 -33.93
C SER A 63 20.08 -22.24 -33.13
N THR A 64 19.01 -21.73 -32.55
CA THR A 64 19.09 -20.56 -31.69
C THR A 64 19.62 -21.00 -30.33
N LYS A 65 20.62 -20.30 -29.80
CA LYS A 65 21.15 -20.51 -28.46
C LYS A 65 20.73 -19.39 -27.53
N LEU A 66 20.57 -19.72 -26.25
CA LEU A 66 20.33 -18.77 -25.18
C LEU A 66 21.63 -18.52 -24.44
N ILE A 67 22.07 -17.27 -24.42
CA ILE A 67 23.30 -16.84 -23.77
C ILE A 67 22.96 -16.01 -22.54
N LYS A 68 23.59 -16.31 -21.41
CA LYS A 68 23.58 -15.46 -20.21
C LYS A 68 24.97 -14.87 -20.00
N MET A 69 25.03 -13.58 -19.71
CA MET A 69 26.28 -12.84 -19.52
C MET A 69 26.93 -13.23 -18.19
N ILE A 70 28.24 -13.49 -18.23
CA ILE A 70 29.00 -13.90 -17.04
C ILE A 70 29.19 -12.73 -16.09
N GLY A 71 29.05 -13.01 -14.78
CA GLY A 71 29.53 -12.17 -13.68
C GLY A 71 28.66 -10.98 -13.30
N ILE A 72 27.45 -10.87 -13.86
CA ILE A 72 26.53 -9.76 -13.57
C ILE A 72 25.14 -10.26 -13.18
N ASP A 73 24.50 -9.47 -12.32
CA ASP A 73 23.08 -9.52 -11.98
C ASP A 73 22.47 -8.13 -12.19
N THR A 74 21.51 -8.04 -13.09
CA THR A 74 20.80 -6.82 -13.45
C THR A 74 19.56 -6.56 -12.58
N ASP A 75 19.23 -7.45 -11.64
CA ASP A 75 18.01 -7.37 -10.80
C ASP A 75 16.73 -7.16 -11.63
N SER A 76 16.68 -7.70 -12.85
CA SER A 76 15.57 -7.49 -13.80
C SER A 76 15.36 -6.02 -14.22
N SER A 77 16.38 -5.16 -14.12
CA SER A 77 16.27 -3.74 -14.42
C SER A 77 15.81 -3.47 -15.86
N MET A 78 14.65 -2.81 -16.03
CA MET A 78 14.14 -2.42 -17.35
C MET A 78 15.12 -1.51 -18.09
N LYS A 79 15.86 -0.64 -17.38
CA LYS A 79 16.91 0.20 -17.96
C LYS A 79 18.09 -0.62 -18.49
N ALA A 80 18.46 -1.70 -17.79
CA ALA A 80 19.50 -2.61 -18.26
C ALA A 80 19.01 -3.36 -19.52
N THR A 81 17.77 -3.83 -19.53
CA THR A 81 17.16 -4.47 -20.69
C THR A 81 17.08 -3.53 -21.90
N GLU A 82 16.66 -2.28 -21.72
CA GLU A 82 16.63 -1.27 -22.78
C GLU A 82 18.03 -0.95 -23.31
N TYR A 83 19.02 -0.84 -22.43
CA TYR A 83 20.42 -0.64 -22.85
C TYR A 83 20.89 -1.82 -23.71
N THR A 84 20.75 -3.05 -23.21
CA THR A 84 21.15 -4.26 -23.91
C THR A 84 20.39 -4.43 -25.23
N TYR A 85 19.09 -4.10 -25.26
CA TYR A 85 18.28 -4.07 -26.49
C TYR A 85 18.87 -3.12 -27.53
N ASN A 86 19.08 -1.86 -27.15
CA ASN A 86 19.60 -0.81 -28.04
C ASN A 86 21.03 -1.11 -28.50
N GLN A 87 21.83 -1.75 -27.64
CA GLN A 87 23.20 -2.09 -27.97
C GLN A 87 23.32 -3.36 -28.79
N LEU A 88 22.54 -4.40 -28.53
CA LEU A 88 22.80 -5.73 -29.07
C LEU A 88 21.83 -6.19 -30.13
N LEU A 89 20.55 -5.81 -30.09
CA LEU A 89 19.56 -6.41 -30.97
C LEU A 89 19.93 -6.23 -32.45
N GLY A 90 19.94 -7.34 -33.19
CA GLY A 90 20.25 -7.37 -34.61
C GLY A 90 21.73 -7.21 -34.94
N LYS A 91 22.60 -6.95 -33.96
CA LYS A 91 24.04 -6.80 -34.14
C LYS A 91 24.76 -8.14 -34.05
N ARG A 92 25.98 -8.15 -34.59
CA ARG A 92 26.94 -9.26 -34.46
C ARG A 92 27.74 -9.07 -33.18
N VAL A 93 27.91 -10.16 -32.43
CA VAL A 93 28.65 -10.19 -31.17
C VAL A 93 29.67 -11.32 -31.20
N MET A 94 30.76 -11.12 -30.45
CA MET A 94 31.71 -12.17 -30.10
C MET A 94 31.30 -12.75 -28.75
N LEU A 95 31.21 -14.08 -28.68
CA LEU A 95 30.90 -14.84 -27.49
C LEU A 95 32.16 -15.59 -27.07
N LEU A 96 32.63 -15.33 -25.86
CA LEU A 96 33.83 -15.95 -25.30
C LEU A 96 33.44 -16.77 -24.05
N PRO A 97 33.89 -18.03 -23.94
CA PRO A 97 33.77 -18.79 -22.70
C PRO A 97 34.68 -18.22 -21.62
N ASP A 98 34.42 -18.58 -20.36
CA ASP A 98 35.37 -18.36 -19.28
C ASP A 98 36.52 -19.38 -19.35
N SER A 99 37.77 -18.93 -19.28
CA SER A 99 38.94 -19.82 -19.34
C SER A 99 39.24 -20.55 -18.03
N ASN A 100 38.68 -20.08 -16.91
CA ASN A 100 39.01 -20.58 -15.58
C ASN A 100 38.02 -21.63 -15.08
N ASN A 101 36.84 -21.74 -15.70
CA ASN A 101 35.80 -22.62 -15.21
C ASN A 101 34.79 -23.12 -16.25
N ASP A 102 34.99 -24.35 -16.72
CA ASP A 102 34.07 -25.08 -17.60
C ASP A 102 32.73 -25.47 -16.95
N THR A 103 32.54 -25.23 -15.64
CA THR A 103 31.29 -25.59 -14.94
C THR A 103 30.17 -24.58 -15.10
N PHE A 104 30.46 -23.35 -15.56
CA PHE A 104 29.41 -22.36 -15.83
C PHE A 104 28.52 -22.79 -17.01
N ASP A 105 29.00 -23.63 -17.92
CA ASP A 105 28.23 -24.15 -19.06
C ASP A 105 27.21 -25.26 -18.70
N LYS A 106 26.94 -25.54 -17.41
CA LYS A 106 26.16 -26.73 -16.97
C LYS A 106 24.86 -26.46 -16.21
N ILE A 107 24.21 -25.31 -16.42
CA ILE A 107 22.84 -25.06 -15.91
C ILE A 107 21.85 -25.16 -17.08
N ASP A 108 20.85 -26.03 -16.92
CA ASP A 108 19.94 -26.45 -17.99
C ASP A 108 19.28 -25.23 -18.68
N ARG A 109 19.47 -25.11 -20.00
CA ARG A 109 18.96 -24.10 -20.97
C ARG A 109 19.81 -22.87 -21.33
N TYR A 110 20.81 -22.43 -20.55
CA TYR A 110 21.65 -21.26 -20.90
C TYR A 110 23.14 -21.62 -21.03
N GLU A 111 23.80 -21.07 -22.04
CA GLU A 111 25.28 -21.04 -22.11
C GLU A 111 25.78 -19.71 -21.52
N TYR A 112 26.74 -19.79 -20.60
CA TYR A 112 27.28 -18.60 -19.95
C TYR A 112 28.50 -18.13 -20.72
N LYS A 113 28.45 -16.90 -21.26
CA LYS A 113 29.52 -16.33 -22.09
C LYS A 113 29.76 -14.87 -21.76
N TYR A 114 30.99 -14.42 -21.96
CA TYR A 114 31.26 -13.00 -22.11
C TYR A 114 30.81 -12.54 -23.50
N VAL A 115 30.04 -11.45 -23.54
CA VAL A 115 29.48 -10.90 -24.78
C VAL A 115 30.20 -9.61 -25.13
N TYR A 116 30.71 -9.50 -26.36
CA TYR A 116 31.44 -8.34 -26.85
C TYR A 116 30.83 -7.83 -28.16
N LEU A 117 30.58 -6.51 -28.25
CA LEU A 117 30.30 -5.83 -29.52
C LEU A 117 31.59 -5.47 -30.27
N ALA A 118 32.63 -5.12 -29.51
CA ALA A 118 33.96 -4.77 -29.98
C ALA A 118 35.01 -5.40 -29.06
N ALA A 119 36.22 -5.64 -29.58
CA ALA A 119 37.25 -6.48 -28.93
C ALA A 119 37.91 -5.89 -27.67
N ASN A 120 37.32 -4.87 -27.06
CA ASN A 120 37.92 -4.07 -26.00
C ASN A 120 37.13 -4.14 -24.67
N LYS A 121 35.80 -4.25 -24.71
CA LYS A 121 34.99 -4.23 -23.48
C LYS A 121 33.80 -5.17 -23.59
N SER A 122 33.55 -5.94 -22.53
CA SER A 122 32.39 -6.82 -22.46
C SER A 122 31.14 -6.02 -22.10
N ILE A 123 29.98 -6.48 -22.55
CA ILE A 123 28.70 -5.87 -22.20
C ILE A 123 28.44 -5.97 -20.69
N SER A 124 28.92 -7.04 -20.03
CA SER A 124 28.90 -7.17 -18.58
C SER A 124 29.60 -5.98 -17.90
N GLU A 125 30.80 -5.64 -18.38
CA GLU A 125 31.58 -4.53 -17.85
C GLU A 125 30.92 -3.18 -18.14
N GLU A 126 30.37 -2.97 -19.34
CA GLU A 126 29.63 -1.74 -19.68
C GLU A 126 28.40 -1.53 -18.79
N LEU A 127 27.61 -2.59 -18.56
CA LEU A 127 26.43 -2.53 -17.71
C LEU A 127 26.81 -2.18 -16.26
N LEU A 128 27.92 -2.72 -15.75
CA LEU A 128 28.42 -2.40 -14.41
C LEU A 128 28.90 -0.95 -14.32
N GLU A 129 29.67 -0.44 -15.30
CA GLU A 129 30.16 0.96 -15.31
C GLU A 129 29.02 1.99 -15.42
N LEU A 130 27.93 1.64 -16.09
CA LEU A 130 26.73 2.46 -16.16
C LEU A 130 25.84 2.34 -14.91
N GLY A 131 26.21 1.45 -13.98
CA GLY A 131 25.41 1.12 -12.80
C GLY A 131 24.08 0.46 -13.16
N LEU A 132 23.99 -0.26 -14.28
CA LEU A 132 22.78 -0.98 -14.69
C LEU A 132 22.77 -2.43 -14.19
N ALA A 133 23.87 -2.89 -13.59
CA ALA A 133 24.02 -4.21 -13.01
C ALA A 133 24.84 -4.17 -11.71
N LYS A 134 24.86 -5.29 -10.99
CA LYS A 134 25.75 -5.62 -9.87
C LYS A 134 26.60 -6.84 -10.22
N THR A 135 27.73 -7.00 -9.57
CA THR A 135 28.56 -8.21 -9.70
C THR A 135 27.87 -9.40 -9.03
N ASP A 136 27.77 -10.52 -9.73
CA ASP A 136 27.25 -11.78 -9.18
C ASP A 136 28.39 -12.61 -8.57
N THR A 137 28.38 -12.74 -7.24
CA THR A 137 29.39 -13.47 -6.47
C THR A 137 29.52 -14.95 -6.82
N SER A 138 28.53 -15.55 -7.49
CA SER A 138 28.64 -16.93 -7.98
C SER A 138 29.73 -17.11 -9.04
N PHE A 139 30.19 -16.01 -9.64
CA PHE A 139 31.28 -15.96 -10.62
C PHE A 139 32.60 -15.45 -10.05
N GLU A 140 32.81 -15.46 -8.73
CA GLU A 140 34.05 -14.95 -8.10
C GLU A 140 35.34 -15.59 -8.63
N LYS A 141 35.24 -16.78 -9.23
CA LYS A 141 36.36 -17.54 -9.82
C LYS A 141 36.55 -17.31 -11.33
N ALA A 142 35.67 -16.54 -11.96
CA ALA A 142 35.73 -16.27 -13.39
C ALA A 142 36.93 -15.36 -13.71
N GLU A 143 37.52 -15.51 -14.91
CA GLU A 143 38.75 -14.83 -15.33
C GLU A 143 38.63 -13.30 -15.23
N GLN A 144 37.48 -12.75 -15.60
CA GLN A 144 37.26 -11.29 -15.66
C GLN A 144 36.61 -10.73 -14.40
N TYR A 145 36.39 -11.54 -13.35
CA TYR A 145 35.60 -11.10 -12.19
C TYR A 145 36.20 -9.88 -11.48
N ASP A 146 37.52 -9.82 -11.30
CA ASP A 146 38.19 -8.67 -10.69
C ASP A 146 37.99 -7.38 -11.50
N ASP A 147 37.95 -7.47 -12.83
CA ASP A 147 37.71 -6.32 -13.71
C ASP A 147 36.24 -5.87 -13.65
N LEU A 148 35.30 -6.82 -13.51
CA LEU A 148 33.89 -6.51 -13.24
C LEU A 148 33.70 -5.82 -11.89
N VAL A 149 34.41 -6.26 -10.84
CA VAL A 149 34.39 -5.59 -9.52
C VAL A 149 34.93 -4.16 -9.62
N LYS A 150 35.99 -3.92 -10.41
CA LYS A 150 36.48 -2.56 -10.68
C LYS A 150 35.43 -1.70 -11.38
N ALA A 151 34.78 -2.23 -12.43
CA ALA A 151 33.72 -1.52 -13.16
C ALA A 151 32.55 -1.12 -12.24
N GLN A 152 32.11 -2.02 -11.37
CA GLN A 152 31.09 -1.71 -10.35
C GLN A 152 31.57 -0.62 -9.38
N ASN A 153 32.80 -0.71 -8.88
CA ASN A 153 33.35 0.28 -7.95
C ASN A 153 33.48 1.67 -8.59
N MET A 154 33.75 1.75 -9.90
CA MET A 154 33.71 3.01 -10.65
C MET A 154 32.29 3.59 -10.65
N ALA A 155 31.28 2.78 -10.98
CA ALA A 155 29.88 3.24 -10.98
C ALA A 155 29.39 3.64 -9.58
N ILE A 156 29.83 2.97 -8.52
CA ILE A 156 29.59 3.36 -7.12
C ILE A 156 30.23 4.72 -6.82
N THR A 157 31.50 4.91 -7.18
CA THR A 157 32.24 6.15 -6.92
C THR A 157 31.64 7.34 -7.68
N GLU A 158 31.18 7.09 -8.91
CA GLU A 158 30.60 8.09 -9.79
C GLU A 158 29.09 8.27 -9.61
N ASN A 159 28.46 7.51 -8.68
CA ASN A 159 27.02 7.49 -8.41
C ASN A 159 26.18 7.30 -9.69
N LYS A 160 26.45 6.23 -10.44
CA LYS A 160 25.76 5.93 -11.70
C LYS A 160 24.69 4.85 -11.53
N GLY A 161 23.57 4.96 -12.26
CA GLY A 161 22.55 3.92 -12.36
C GLY A 161 21.90 3.54 -11.02
N VAL A 162 21.95 2.26 -10.64
CA VAL A 162 21.49 1.73 -9.34
C VAL A 162 22.27 2.31 -8.15
N TRP A 163 23.40 2.97 -8.41
CA TRP A 163 24.22 3.67 -7.43
C TRP A 163 23.99 5.19 -7.42
N ASP A 164 23.21 5.71 -8.37
CA ASP A 164 22.78 7.11 -8.39
C ASP A 164 21.84 7.34 -7.20
N ASN A 165 22.35 7.99 -6.16
CA ASN A 165 21.77 8.09 -4.81
C ASN A 165 21.94 6.85 -3.91
N TYR A 166 23.13 6.24 -3.90
CA TYR A 166 23.54 5.25 -2.88
C TYR A 166 23.48 5.80 -1.43
N LYS A 167 23.31 7.12 -1.25
CA LYS A 167 22.91 7.78 0.00
C LYS A 167 21.42 8.12 0.14
N GLY A 168 20.50 7.46 -0.58
CA GLY A 168 19.10 7.89 -0.47
C GLY A 168 17.97 7.13 -1.16
N LYS A 169 18.20 6.11 -2.00
CA LYS A 169 17.11 5.22 -2.44
C LYS A 169 17.66 3.86 -2.90
N LYS A 170 17.86 2.95 -1.95
CA LYS A 170 17.94 1.51 -2.23
C LYS A 170 16.62 1.06 -2.87
N ALA A 171 16.65 0.00 -3.68
CA ALA A 171 15.51 -0.92 -3.72
C ALA A 171 15.19 -1.24 -2.25
N LEU A 172 14.05 -0.75 -1.76
CA LEU A 172 13.74 -0.83 -0.34
C LEU A 172 13.74 -2.31 0.03
N VAL A 173 14.70 -2.72 0.87
CA VAL A 173 14.64 -4.01 1.55
C VAL A 173 13.44 -3.86 2.47
N GLY A 174 12.32 -4.35 1.98
CA GLY A 174 11.00 -4.17 2.56
C GLY A 174 10.53 -5.47 3.20
N VAL A 175 9.56 -5.36 4.09
CA VAL A 175 8.93 -6.50 4.74
C VAL A 175 7.42 -6.29 4.74
N ASN A 176 6.67 -7.33 4.37
CA ASN A 176 5.22 -7.29 4.48
C ASN A 176 4.82 -7.58 5.94
N ILE A 177 4.38 -6.55 6.65
CA ILE A 177 4.12 -6.65 8.10
C ILE A 177 2.93 -7.56 8.43
N ASN A 178 2.08 -7.91 7.46
CA ASN A 178 0.98 -8.86 7.65
C ASN A 178 1.43 -10.33 7.63
N THR A 179 2.55 -10.63 6.98
CA THR A 179 2.97 -12.02 6.74
C THR A 179 4.32 -12.36 7.35
N ALA A 180 5.21 -11.37 7.51
CA ALA A 180 6.59 -11.55 7.96
C ALA A 180 6.76 -12.20 9.33
N THR A 181 7.74 -13.08 9.51
CA THR A 181 8.02 -13.64 10.84
C THR A 181 8.63 -12.58 11.78
N SER A 182 8.62 -12.84 13.08
CA SER A 182 9.31 -11.95 14.04
C SER A 182 10.80 -11.82 13.74
N GLU A 183 11.43 -12.87 13.21
CA GLU A 183 12.84 -12.82 12.75
C GLU A 183 13.00 -11.88 11.56
N GLU A 184 12.14 -11.98 10.54
CA GLU A 184 12.19 -11.12 9.35
C GLU A 184 11.97 -9.64 9.71
N LEU A 185 11.06 -9.36 10.65
CA LEU A 185 10.84 -8.01 11.16
C LEU A 185 12.07 -7.45 11.88
N MET A 186 12.73 -8.25 12.71
CA MET A 186 13.96 -7.84 13.42
C MET A 186 15.14 -7.64 12.47
N ASP A 187 15.25 -8.46 11.43
CA ASP A 187 16.36 -8.39 10.47
C ASP A 187 16.26 -7.16 9.55
N ILE A 188 15.03 -6.72 9.23
CA ILE A 188 14.78 -5.67 8.23
C ILE A 188 14.52 -4.30 8.88
N LEU A 189 13.75 -4.26 9.98
CA LEU A 189 13.35 -3.02 10.63
C LEU A 189 14.38 -2.62 11.70
N ASP A 190 14.97 -1.44 11.53
CA ASP A 190 16.00 -0.94 12.43
C ASP A 190 15.44 -0.69 13.84
N ASP A 191 16.28 -0.93 14.85
CA ASP A 191 15.97 -0.72 16.27
C ASP A 191 14.71 -1.48 16.75
N THR A 192 14.39 -2.61 16.09
CA THR A 192 13.24 -3.45 16.43
C THR A 192 13.66 -4.55 17.39
N THR A 193 13.12 -4.53 18.60
CA THR A 193 13.37 -5.59 19.59
C THR A 193 12.52 -6.83 19.32
N SER A 194 12.90 -7.94 19.95
CA SER A 194 12.12 -9.18 19.90
C SER A 194 10.69 -9.01 20.42
N GLU A 195 10.50 -8.17 21.45
CA GLU A 195 9.18 -7.86 22.00
C GLU A 195 8.33 -7.04 21.01
N MET A 196 8.90 -5.99 20.40
CA MET A 196 8.24 -5.20 19.37
C MET A 196 7.80 -6.07 18.18
N ALA A 197 8.71 -6.90 17.66
CA ALA A 197 8.43 -7.81 16.55
C ALA A 197 7.36 -8.85 16.91
N TYR A 198 7.38 -9.39 18.14
CA TYR A 198 6.35 -10.32 18.61
C TYR A 198 4.99 -9.63 18.74
N SER A 199 4.93 -8.39 19.20
CA SER A 199 3.69 -7.61 19.30
C SER A 199 3.05 -7.38 17.93
N ILE A 200 3.83 -7.11 16.88
CA ILE A 200 3.34 -6.99 15.49
C ILE A 200 2.70 -8.32 15.04
N VAL A 201 3.42 -9.43 15.21
CA VAL A 201 2.94 -10.77 14.84
C VAL A 201 1.72 -11.18 15.66
N ASN A 202 1.64 -10.78 16.92
CA ASN A 202 0.49 -11.08 17.78
C ASN A 202 -0.73 -10.23 17.43
N TYR A 203 -0.54 -8.94 17.15
CA TYR A 203 -1.60 -8.02 16.74
C TYR A 203 -2.28 -8.52 15.45
N ARG A 204 -1.49 -8.83 14.42
CA ARG A 204 -2.02 -9.24 13.10
C ARG A 204 -2.75 -10.59 13.08
N LYS A 205 -2.50 -11.47 14.05
CA LYS A 205 -3.29 -12.71 14.21
C LYS A 205 -4.77 -12.41 14.46
N HIS A 206 -5.06 -11.24 15.01
CA HIS A 206 -6.40 -10.79 15.33
C HIS A 206 -6.89 -9.72 14.36
N ASN A 207 -6.01 -8.79 13.94
CA ASN A 207 -6.30 -7.66 13.05
C ASN A 207 -5.14 -7.43 12.06
N GLU A 208 -5.28 -7.86 10.80
CA GLU A 208 -4.33 -7.51 9.75
C GLU A 208 -4.20 -5.99 9.61
N PHE A 209 -2.98 -5.51 9.34
CA PHE A 209 -2.68 -4.11 9.10
C PHE A 209 -3.19 -3.67 7.73
N ASN A 210 -4.00 -2.60 7.67
CA ASN A 210 -4.39 -2.00 6.38
C ASN A 210 -3.47 -0.87 5.94
N ASP A 211 -2.76 -0.27 6.89
CA ASP A 211 -1.81 0.83 6.69
C ASP A 211 -0.61 0.60 7.61
N ILE A 212 0.60 0.88 7.12
CA ILE A 212 1.83 0.76 7.92
C ILE A 212 1.82 1.65 9.17
N LYS A 213 1.07 2.76 9.16
CA LYS A 213 0.87 3.69 10.29
C LYS A 213 0.14 3.03 11.45
N GLU A 214 -0.66 1.99 11.20
CA GLU A 214 -1.36 1.24 12.26
C GLU A 214 -0.39 0.55 13.22
N ILE A 215 0.89 0.39 12.84
CA ILE A 215 1.92 -0.16 13.72
C ILE A 215 2.06 0.60 15.04
N LYS A 216 1.70 1.89 15.06
CA LYS A 216 1.70 2.72 16.28
C LYS A 216 0.71 2.23 17.35
N PHE A 217 -0.32 1.46 16.96
CA PHE A 217 -1.32 0.91 17.89
C PHE A 217 -0.89 -0.41 18.54
N VAL A 218 0.22 -0.98 18.06
CA VAL A 218 0.68 -2.32 18.45
C VAL A 218 1.48 -2.29 19.75
N ASN A 219 2.32 -1.27 19.90
CA ASN A 219 3.23 -1.11 21.03
C ASN A 219 3.57 0.38 21.18
N SER A 220 3.58 0.89 22.42
CA SER A 220 3.97 2.28 22.73
C SER A 220 5.39 2.64 22.31
N ASP A 221 6.26 1.65 22.12
CA ASP A 221 7.65 1.83 21.70
C ASP A 221 7.79 2.15 20.19
N PHE A 222 6.72 1.99 19.41
CA PHE A 222 6.66 2.45 18.00
C PHE A 222 6.45 3.97 17.93
N THR A 223 7.46 4.71 18.36
CA THR A 223 7.48 6.17 18.34
C THR A 223 7.51 6.72 16.91
N LYS A 224 7.20 8.02 16.75
CA LYS A 224 7.34 8.73 15.46
C LYS A 224 8.76 8.62 14.88
N GLU A 225 9.79 8.71 15.73
CA GLU A 225 11.18 8.59 15.30
C GLU A 225 11.49 7.19 14.74
N TRP A 226 11.05 6.14 15.45
CA TRP A 226 11.19 4.76 14.97
C TRP A 226 10.42 4.55 13.66
N PHE A 227 9.20 5.08 13.57
CA PHE A 227 8.36 4.97 12.38
C PHE A 227 8.99 5.70 11.18
N ASP A 228 9.46 6.93 11.35
CA ASP A 228 10.11 7.70 10.29
C ASP A 228 11.37 6.99 9.75
N LYS A 229 12.10 6.28 10.62
CA LYS A 229 13.27 5.46 10.25
C LYS A 229 12.90 4.23 9.42
N ASN A 230 11.75 3.62 9.69
CA ASN A 230 11.38 2.30 9.18
C ASN A 230 10.24 2.28 8.16
N ARG A 231 9.48 3.37 8.02
CA ARG A 231 8.27 3.45 7.17
C ARG A 231 8.50 3.07 5.71
N ASN A 232 9.70 3.29 5.19
CA ASN A 232 10.05 2.93 3.82
C ASN A 232 10.39 1.43 3.66
N LYS A 233 10.64 0.71 4.75
CA LYS A 233 10.92 -0.74 4.75
C LYS A 233 9.70 -1.58 5.05
N MET A 234 8.53 -0.99 5.21
CA MET A 234 7.30 -1.70 5.55
C MET A 234 6.33 -1.64 4.39
N SER A 235 5.64 -2.74 4.16
CA SER A 235 4.45 -2.80 3.33
C SER A 235 3.36 -3.61 4.03
N VAL A 236 2.12 -3.29 3.72
CA VAL A 236 0.95 -4.11 4.07
C VAL A 236 0.51 -4.98 2.90
N VAL A 237 0.79 -4.50 1.68
CA VAL A 237 0.54 -5.15 0.40
C VAL A 237 1.79 -4.99 -0.46
N SER A 238 2.31 -6.10 -0.95
CA SER A 238 3.54 -6.14 -1.72
C SER A 238 3.27 -5.97 -3.21
N ASN A 239 3.91 -4.98 -3.83
CA ASN A 239 3.82 -4.81 -5.27
C ASN A 239 4.65 -5.89 -5.98
N ILE A 240 4.02 -6.95 -6.45
CA ILE A 240 4.71 -8.12 -7.04
C ILE A 240 5.55 -7.79 -8.27
N LYS A 241 5.30 -6.65 -8.94
CA LYS A 241 6.14 -6.20 -10.07
C LYS A 241 7.53 -5.74 -9.63
N ILE A 242 7.65 -5.18 -8.43
CA ILE A 242 8.87 -4.46 -8.02
C ILE A 242 9.38 -4.83 -6.61
N ALA A 243 8.58 -5.54 -5.83
CA ALA A 243 8.90 -5.91 -4.46
C ALA A 243 10.26 -6.63 -4.42
N SER A 244 11.03 -6.32 -3.38
CA SER A 244 12.34 -6.93 -3.16
C SER A 244 12.20 -8.42 -2.85
N PHE A 245 13.29 -9.18 -2.98
CA PHE A 245 13.31 -10.58 -2.58
C PHE A 245 12.87 -10.77 -1.13
N GLU A 246 13.36 -9.94 -0.20
CA GLU A 246 13.01 -10.05 1.22
C GLU A 246 11.53 -9.77 1.47
N GLU A 247 10.97 -8.78 0.78
CA GLU A 247 9.55 -8.47 0.90
C GLU A 247 8.68 -9.61 0.34
N LEU A 248 9.02 -10.13 -0.85
CA LEU A 248 8.34 -11.29 -1.43
C LEU A 248 8.49 -12.53 -0.57
N ARG A 249 9.67 -12.78 0.00
CA ARG A 249 9.93 -13.90 0.90
C ARG A 249 9.05 -13.82 2.14
N SER A 250 8.86 -12.62 2.68
CA SER A 250 8.03 -12.41 3.86
C SER A 250 6.56 -12.79 3.65
N LEU A 251 6.06 -12.87 2.41
CA LEU A 251 4.72 -13.40 2.08
C LEU A 251 4.59 -14.91 2.34
N PHE A 252 5.70 -15.64 2.30
CA PHE A 252 5.74 -17.10 2.39
C PHE A 252 6.48 -17.61 3.63
N GLY A 253 7.05 -16.71 4.42
CA GLY A 253 7.83 -16.96 5.62
C GLY A 253 9.25 -17.50 5.36
N ASN A 254 10.06 -17.54 6.43
CA ASN A 254 11.47 -17.94 6.41
C ASN A 254 11.66 -19.47 6.25
N THR A 255 11.24 -20.02 5.11
CA THR A 255 11.38 -21.45 4.78
C THR A 255 12.09 -21.63 3.44
N LYS A 256 12.65 -22.82 3.19
CA LYS A 256 13.25 -23.14 1.88
C LYS A 256 12.25 -22.97 0.74
N ILE A 257 10.99 -23.38 0.98
CA ILE A 257 9.89 -23.22 0.03
C ILE A 257 9.58 -21.73 -0.17
N GLY A 258 9.50 -20.95 0.89
CA GLY A 258 9.24 -19.51 0.77
C GLY A 258 10.30 -18.76 -0.05
N LYS A 259 11.57 -19.11 0.12
CA LYS A 259 12.69 -18.60 -0.70
C LYS A 259 12.54 -18.98 -2.17
N GLU A 260 12.20 -20.23 -2.45
CA GLU A 260 11.96 -20.72 -3.82
C GLU A 260 10.78 -19.97 -4.47
N LEU A 261 9.67 -19.78 -3.75
CA LEU A 261 8.49 -19.08 -4.27
C LEU A 261 8.78 -17.60 -4.56
N ALA A 262 9.51 -16.92 -3.68
CA ALA A 262 9.95 -15.53 -3.91
C ALA A 262 10.86 -15.43 -5.15
N ASN A 263 11.84 -16.33 -5.27
CA ASN A 263 12.69 -16.41 -6.47
C ASN A 263 11.89 -16.70 -7.73
N ASN A 264 10.90 -17.61 -7.69
CA ASN A 264 10.06 -17.90 -8.84
C ASN A 264 9.29 -16.67 -9.32
N ILE A 265 8.82 -15.80 -8.41
CA ILE A 265 8.14 -14.53 -8.79
C ILE A 265 9.14 -13.58 -9.46
N ILE A 266 10.34 -13.43 -8.89
CA ILE A 266 11.43 -12.61 -9.46
C ILE A 266 11.82 -13.12 -10.85
N ASP A 267 12.01 -14.43 -10.98
CA ASP A 267 12.36 -15.09 -12.23
C ASP A 267 11.23 -14.96 -13.24
N TYR A 268 9.98 -15.08 -12.81
CA TYR A 268 8.84 -14.97 -13.72
C TYR A 268 8.70 -13.56 -14.31
N ARG A 269 8.87 -12.51 -13.48
CA ARG A 269 8.79 -11.11 -13.94
C ARG A 269 9.97 -10.68 -14.83
N LEU A 270 11.06 -11.47 -14.88
CA LEU A 270 12.12 -11.28 -15.87
C LEU A 270 11.64 -11.52 -17.31
N PHE A 271 10.71 -12.46 -17.50
CA PHE A 271 10.33 -12.95 -18.83
C PHE A 271 8.86 -12.70 -19.19
N ASN A 272 8.04 -12.26 -18.23
CA ASN A 272 6.60 -12.13 -18.40
C ASN A 272 6.10 -10.85 -17.73
N THR A 273 5.14 -10.19 -18.36
CA THR A 273 4.37 -9.12 -17.71
C THR A 273 3.35 -9.71 -16.74
N LEU A 274 3.19 -9.05 -15.61
CA LEU A 274 2.11 -9.30 -14.65
C LEU A 274 1.03 -8.24 -14.87
N ASP A 275 0.08 -8.51 -15.76
CA ASP A 275 -0.95 -7.54 -16.17
C ASP A 275 -2.19 -7.63 -15.27
N SER A 276 -2.37 -8.78 -14.60
CA SER A 276 -3.36 -9.02 -13.56
C SER A 276 -2.76 -9.76 -12.37
N ILE A 277 -3.35 -9.61 -11.19
CA ILE A 277 -2.95 -10.38 -10.00
C ILE A 277 -3.07 -11.89 -10.25
N ASN A 278 -4.06 -12.31 -11.04
CA ASN A 278 -4.24 -13.71 -11.43
C ASN A 278 -3.06 -14.28 -12.23
N ASP A 279 -2.23 -13.44 -12.86
CA ASP A 279 -1.04 -13.92 -13.58
C ASP A 279 0.00 -14.54 -12.64
N ILE A 280 -0.03 -14.24 -11.33
CA ILE A 280 0.79 -14.95 -10.34
C ILE A 280 0.53 -16.46 -10.36
N ARG A 281 -0.69 -16.91 -10.68
CA ARG A 281 -0.98 -18.36 -10.75
C ARG A 281 -0.18 -19.10 -11.83
N LYS A 282 0.38 -18.37 -12.81
CA LYS A 282 1.25 -18.89 -13.87
C LYS A 282 2.71 -19.02 -13.43
N VAL A 283 3.09 -18.38 -12.31
CA VAL A 283 4.41 -18.52 -11.70
C VAL A 283 4.59 -19.97 -11.23
N PRO A 284 5.76 -20.60 -11.47
CA PRO A 284 6.01 -21.97 -11.01
C PRO A 284 5.71 -22.17 -9.52
N ASN A 285 5.00 -23.24 -9.19
CA ASN A 285 4.59 -23.64 -7.83
C ASN A 285 3.63 -22.67 -7.10
N MET A 286 3.12 -21.63 -7.79
CA MET A 286 2.31 -20.60 -7.15
C MET A 286 0.81 -20.86 -7.15
N TYR A 287 0.32 -21.76 -8.01
CA TYR A 287 -1.11 -22.06 -8.14
C TYR A 287 -1.77 -22.43 -6.80
N ASN A 288 -1.11 -23.26 -6.00
CA ASN A 288 -1.61 -23.71 -4.69
C ASN A 288 -1.37 -22.71 -3.56
N LYS A 289 -0.55 -21.67 -3.80
CA LYS A 289 -0.15 -20.67 -2.81
C LYS A 289 -0.76 -19.30 -3.05
N PHE A 290 -1.30 -19.08 -4.23
CA PHE A 290 -1.95 -17.84 -4.60
C PHE A 290 -3.02 -17.40 -3.59
N ASN A 291 -3.92 -18.30 -3.18
CA ASN A 291 -4.99 -17.94 -2.24
C ASN A 291 -4.47 -17.53 -0.86
N ASP A 292 -3.27 -18.00 -0.45
CA ASP A 292 -2.66 -17.66 0.84
C ASP A 292 -2.11 -16.21 0.83
N ILE A 293 -1.82 -15.66 -0.35
CA ILE A 293 -1.14 -14.36 -0.50
C ILE A 293 -1.93 -13.32 -1.31
N GLU A 294 -3.03 -13.71 -1.96
CA GLU A 294 -3.79 -12.88 -2.92
C GLU A 294 -4.14 -11.50 -2.35
N GLU A 295 -4.45 -11.44 -1.05
CA GLU A 295 -4.84 -10.22 -0.36
C GLU A 295 -3.67 -9.31 0.04
N TYR A 296 -2.44 -9.82 0.01
CA TYR A 296 -1.22 -9.10 0.38
C TYR A 296 -0.35 -8.76 -0.83
N ILE A 297 -0.91 -8.85 -2.05
CA ILE A 297 -0.19 -8.52 -3.29
C ILE A 297 -0.95 -7.51 -4.16
N SER A 298 -0.20 -6.65 -4.85
CA SER A 298 -0.73 -5.66 -5.80
C SER A 298 0.17 -5.56 -7.04
N LEU A 299 -0.35 -4.99 -8.14
CA LEU A 299 0.45 -4.64 -9.33
C LEU A 299 1.00 -3.21 -9.29
N TYR A 300 0.61 -2.44 -8.29
CA TYR A 300 0.87 -1.02 -8.19
C TYR A 300 1.52 -0.73 -6.85
N THR A 301 2.41 0.26 -6.81
CA THR A 301 3.03 0.69 -5.57
C THR A 301 1.97 1.36 -4.72
N LEU A 302 1.47 0.61 -3.75
CA LEU A 302 0.54 1.09 -2.73
C LEU A 302 1.40 1.49 -1.54
N THR A 303 1.61 2.80 -1.35
CA THR A 303 2.22 3.30 -0.09
C THR A 303 1.24 3.19 1.07
N ASP A 304 -0.05 3.23 0.75
CA ASP A 304 -1.22 2.95 1.57
C ASP A 304 -2.16 2.08 0.72
N TYR A 305 -3.08 1.30 1.32
CA TYR A 305 -4.24 0.81 0.56
C TYR A 305 -4.88 2.04 -0.10
N GLU A 306 -4.87 2.12 -1.44
CA GLU A 306 -5.51 3.24 -2.14
C GLU A 306 -7.00 3.22 -1.78
N ASP A 307 -7.36 4.04 -0.80
CA ASP A 307 -8.68 4.63 -0.75
C ASP A 307 -8.60 5.97 -1.49
N LYS A 308 -8.61 5.86 -2.82
CA LYS A 308 -9.04 7.00 -3.64
C LYS A 308 -10.55 7.12 -3.39
N ASP A 309 -10.85 8.09 -2.54
CA ASP A 309 -12.14 8.71 -2.26
C ASP A 309 -13.13 7.93 -1.38
N ASP A 310 -13.47 8.62 -0.28
CA ASP A 310 -14.60 8.42 0.62
C ASP A 310 -14.61 7.17 1.51
N VAL A 311 -14.89 7.42 2.80
CA VAL A 311 -15.38 6.44 3.78
C VAL A 311 -16.26 5.40 3.08
N LYS A 312 -15.75 4.17 2.91
CA LYS A 312 -16.47 3.09 2.20
C LYS A 312 -17.62 2.59 3.05
N VAL A 313 -18.78 3.22 2.92
CA VAL A 313 -20.03 2.70 3.49
C VAL A 313 -20.44 1.45 2.71
N ILE A 314 -20.78 0.37 3.42
CA ILE A 314 -21.39 -0.82 2.84
C ILE A 314 -22.69 -1.16 3.56
N ASN A 315 -23.62 -1.76 2.84
CA ASN A 315 -24.82 -2.35 3.40
C ASN A 315 -24.51 -3.74 3.97
N LEU A 316 -24.50 -3.86 5.29
CA LEU A 316 -24.15 -5.10 5.99
C LEU A 316 -25.09 -6.27 5.65
N ASN A 317 -26.35 -5.98 5.33
CA ASN A 317 -27.33 -7.02 5.02
C ASN A 317 -27.14 -7.65 3.63
N THR A 318 -26.36 -7.02 2.75
CA THR A 318 -26.14 -7.49 1.37
C THR A 318 -24.66 -7.65 0.99
N ALA A 319 -23.76 -6.94 1.68
CA ALA A 319 -22.32 -6.95 1.38
C ALA A 319 -21.73 -8.36 1.41
N SER A 320 -20.85 -8.70 0.49
CA SER A 320 -20.10 -9.97 0.56
C SER A 320 -19.24 -10.04 1.83
N ALA A 321 -18.84 -11.24 2.25
CA ALA A 321 -17.87 -11.41 3.33
C ALA A 321 -16.59 -10.59 3.05
N ARG A 322 -16.15 -10.55 1.79
CA ARG A 322 -15.02 -9.73 1.34
C ARG A 322 -15.24 -8.23 1.55
N GLN A 323 -16.42 -7.71 1.22
CA GLN A 323 -16.76 -6.30 1.44
C GLN A 323 -16.81 -5.98 2.94
N ILE A 324 -17.48 -6.81 3.74
CA ILE A 324 -17.52 -6.64 5.20
C ILE A 324 -16.13 -6.69 5.81
N ARG A 325 -15.30 -7.63 5.38
CA ARG A 325 -13.92 -7.77 5.84
C ARG A 325 -13.09 -6.52 5.56
N ARG A 326 -13.21 -5.98 4.33
CA ARG A 326 -12.47 -4.79 3.88
C ARG A 326 -12.95 -3.52 4.55
N THR A 327 -14.25 -3.40 4.82
CA THR A 327 -14.83 -2.22 5.46
C THR A 327 -14.69 -2.24 6.97
N CYS A 328 -14.81 -3.42 7.57
CA CYS A 328 -14.82 -3.58 9.01
C CYS A 328 -13.53 -4.17 9.57
N THR A 329 -12.39 -4.10 8.87
CA THR A 329 -11.05 -4.58 9.32
C THR A 329 -11.11 -5.76 10.30
N ILE A 330 -11.87 -6.79 9.96
CA ILE A 330 -12.11 -7.96 10.82
C ILE A 330 -11.62 -9.21 10.11
N SER A 331 -11.37 -10.28 10.85
CA SER A 331 -10.91 -11.52 10.24
C SER A 331 -11.90 -12.08 9.22
N SER A 332 -11.36 -12.78 8.21
CA SER A 332 -12.16 -13.50 7.21
C SER A 332 -13.25 -14.36 7.87
N LYS A 333 -12.88 -15.12 8.91
CA LYS A 333 -13.83 -15.95 9.66
C LYS A 333 -15.00 -15.14 10.22
N ARG A 334 -14.75 -14.00 10.87
CA ARG A 334 -15.80 -13.16 11.46
C ARG A 334 -16.68 -12.51 10.41
N SER A 335 -16.10 -12.07 9.29
CA SER A 335 -16.88 -11.57 8.16
C SER A 335 -17.81 -12.67 7.59
N TYR A 336 -17.33 -13.92 7.49
CA TYR A 336 -18.16 -15.06 7.11
C TYR A 336 -19.21 -15.40 8.16
N ASP A 337 -18.91 -15.29 9.45
CA ASP A 337 -19.87 -15.54 10.52
C ASP A 337 -21.02 -14.49 10.49
N ILE A 338 -20.72 -13.22 10.17
CA ILE A 338 -21.74 -12.19 9.94
C ILE A 338 -22.63 -12.54 8.73
N VAL A 339 -22.03 -12.92 7.60
CA VAL A 339 -22.77 -13.34 6.40
C VAL A 339 -23.63 -14.58 6.68
N LYS A 340 -23.06 -15.58 7.35
CA LYS A 340 -23.76 -16.81 7.72
C LYS A 340 -24.95 -16.54 8.63
N GLU A 341 -24.84 -15.59 9.53
CA GLU A 341 -25.91 -15.24 10.45
C GLU A 341 -27.09 -14.58 9.74
N ARG A 342 -26.87 -13.69 8.76
CA ARG A 342 -27.98 -13.14 7.94
C ARG A 342 -28.59 -14.18 6.99
N ASP A 343 -27.78 -15.10 6.46
CA ASP A 343 -28.26 -16.13 5.53
C ASP A 343 -29.11 -17.20 6.24
N LYS A 344 -29.04 -17.25 7.58
CA LYS A 344 -29.88 -18.13 8.40
C LYS A 344 -31.32 -17.63 8.41
N GLN A 345 -32.21 -18.31 7.69
CA GLN A 345 -33.66 -18.03 7.66
C GLN A 345 -34.03 -16.64 7.12
N GLY A 346 -33.19 -16.03 6.28
CA GLY A 346 -33.45 -14.68 5.74
C GLY A 346 -33.44 -13.60 6.83
N TYR A 347 -32.56 -13.75 7.82
CA TYR A 347 -32.43 -12.82 8.93
C TYR A 347 -31.87 -11.48 8.46
N ILE A 348 -32.48 -10.39 8.92
CA ILE A 348 -32.08 -9.02 8.58
C ILE A 348 -31.63 -8.33 9.85
N PHE A 349 -30.39 -7.84 9.87
CA PHE A 349 -29.91 -6.99 10.95
C PHE A 349 -30.68 -5.66 10.93
N LYS A 350 -31.35 -5.35 12.04
CA LYS A 350 -32.15 -4.12 12.18
C LYS A 350 -31.39 -3.03 12.93
N SER A 351 -30.32 -3.40 13.63
CA SER A 351 -29.38 -2.48 14.28
C SER A 351 -27.99 -3.09 14.33
N LEU A 352 -26.94 -2.26 14.32
CA LEU A 352 -25.56 -2.74 14.46
C LEU A 352 -25.31 -3.36 15.84
N GLY A 353 -26.07 -2.96 16.87
CA GLY A 353 -26.02 -3.55 18.21
C GLY A 353 -26.45 -5.03 18.28
N GLU A 354 -27.08 -5.56 17.23
CA GLU A 354 -27.34 -7.01 17.14
C GLU A 354 -26.06 -7.81 16.90
N LEU A 355 -25.02 -7.21 16.32
CA LEU A 355 -23.71 -7.84 16.13
C LEU A 355 -23.00 -8.07 17.48
N GLU A 356 -23.20 -7.16 18.45
CA GLU A 356 -22.71 -7.30 19.83
C GLU A 356 -23.39 -8.47 20.54
N LYS A 357 -24.73 -8.52 20.47
CA LYS A 357 -25.53 -9.56 21.14
C LYS A 357 -25.26 -10.97 20.63
N LYS A 358 -24.69 -11.09 19.43
CA LYS A 358 -24.38 -12.35 18.76
C LYS A 358 -22.89 -12.66 18.78
N ASP A 359 -22.09 -11.90 19.52
CA ASP A 359 -20.63 -12.03 19.62
C ASP A 359 -19.92 -11.98 18.24
N LEU A 360 -20.52 -11.29 17.27
CA LEU A 360 -19.96 -11.14 15.92
C LEU A 360 -18.99 -9.96 15.86
N LEU A 361 -19.38 -8.83 16.46
CA LEU A 361 -18.55 -7.65 16.67
C LEU A 361 -18.66 -7.20 18.13
N THR A 362 -17.55 -6.78 18.71
CA THR A 362 -17.57 -6.12 20.02
C THR A 362 -18.20 -4.74 19.90
N ARG A 363 -18.63 -4.18 21.03
CA ARG A 363 -19.14 -2.81 21.07
C ARG A 363 -18.14 -1.77 20.55
N GLY A 364 -16.84 -1.97 20.83
CA GLY A 364 -15.79 -1.08 20.35
C GLY A 364 -15.70 -1.10 18.83
N GLU A 365 -15.76 -2.29 18.23
CA GLU A 365 -15.77 -2.47 16.78
C GLU A 365 -17.03 -1.91 16.13
N ILE A 366 -18.21 -2.13 16.72
CA ILE A 366 -19.46 -1.55 16.19
C ILE A 366 -19.40 -0.03 16.15
N LEU A 367 -18.83 0.60 17.18
CA LEU A 367 -18.64 2.05 17.23
C LEU A 367 -17.57 2.53 16.25
N TYR A 368 -16.54 1.72 16.02
CA TYR A 368 -15.46 2.05 15.08
C TYR A 368 -15.93 1.93 13.61
N TYR A 369 -16.77 0.94 13.30
CA TYR A 369 -17.27 0.69 11.94
C TYR A 369 -18.64 1.31 11.64
N SER A 370 -19.28 2.00 12.58
CA SER A 370 -20.67 2.44 12.42
C SER A 370 -20.87 3.36 11.22
N ASP A 371 -19.90 4.24 10.96
CA ASP A 371 -19.96 5.21 9.87
C ASP A 371 -19.76 4.53 8.50
N ASN A 372 -19.16 3.33 8.50
CA ASN A 372 -18.92 2.54 7.30
C ASN A 372 -19.97 1.43 7.08
N LEU A 373 -20.95 1.31 7.98
CA LEU A 373 -21.97 0.26 7.92
C LEU A 373 -23.36 0.85 7.84
N SER A 374 -24.01 0.65 6.70
CA SER A 374 -25.45 0.83 6.58
C SER A 374 -26.18 -0.51 6.73
N LEU A 375 -27.41 -0.45 7.22
CA LEU A 375 -28.31 -1.61 7.25
C LEU A 375 -29.35 -1.54 6.13
N PHE A 376 -29.64 -0.31 5.71
CA PHE A 376 -30.53 0.03 4.62
C PHE A 376 -29.89 1.16 3.81
N THR A 377 -29.94 1.04 2.49
CA THR A 377 -29.28 1.96 1.57
C THR A 377 -30.29 2.96 1.00
N ASN A 378 -29.98 4.24 1.13
CA ASN A 378 -30.78 5.30 0.50
C ASN A 378 -30.38 5.45 -0.97
N LEU A 379 -31.28 5.11 -1.88
CA LEU A 379 -31.02 5.16 -3.32
C LEU A 379 -30.58 6.54 -3.83
N ASN A 380 -31.00 7.63 -3.18
CA ASN A 380 -30.65 8.97 -3.64
C ASN A 380 -29.28 9.43 -3.15
N THR A 381 -28.87 9.03 -1.94
CA THR A 381 -27.68 9.60 -1.29
C THR A 381 -26.52 8.62 -1.17
N ALA A 382 -26.76 7.33 -1.33
CA ALA A 382 -25.73 6.31 -1.29
C ALA A 382 -24.69 6.54 -2.38
N LYS A 383 -23.41 6.44 -1.99
CA LYS A 383 -22.26 6.49 -2.87
C LYS A 383 -22.04 5.13 -3.54
N GLU A 384 -21.16 5.11 -4.53
CA GLU A 384 -20.90 3.94 -5.38
C GLU A 384 -20.59 2.67 -4.57
N ASN A 385 -19.72 2.77 -3.57
CA ASN A 385 -19.33 1.62 -2.71
C ASN A 385 -20.51 1.00 -1.95
N GLU A 386 -21.41 1.83 -1.44
CA GLU A 386 -22.60 1.36 -0.74
C GLU A 386 -23.56 0.69 -1.72
N LEU A 387 -23.75 1.27 -2.90
CA LEU A 387 -24.58 0.69 -3.96
C LEU A 387 -24.01 -0.64 -4.49
N LEU A 388 -22.69 -0.73 -4.67
CA LEU A 388 -22.00 -1.97 -5.06
C LEU A 388 -22.22 -3.09 -4.03
N SER A 389 -22.29 -2.73 -2.75
CA SER A 389 -22.53 -3.68 -1.67
C SER A 389 -23.94 -4.28 -1.65
N LEU A 390 -24.93 -3.65 -2.29
CA LEU A 390 -26.27 -4.22 -2.50
C LEU A 390 -26.23 -5.52 -3.31
N PHE A 391 -25.24 -5.65 -4.18
CA PHE A 391 -25.05 -6.83 -5.04
C PHE A 391 -23.97 -7.78 -4.50
N GLY A 392 -23.51 -7.59 -3.26
CA GLY A 392 -22.44 -8.39 -2.66
C GLY A 392 -22.81 -9.86 -2.45
N CYS A 393 -24.08 -10.14 -2.17
CA CYS A 393 -24.62 -11.49 -2.00
C CYS A 393 -25.10 -12.13 -3.32
N ILE A 394 -25.00 -11.41 -4.44
CA ILE A 394 -25.44 -11.89 -5.75
C ILE A 394 -24.24 -12.38 -6.55
N ASP A 395 -24.35 -13.63 -7.04
CA ASP A 395 -23.34 -14.25 -7.90
C ASP A 395 -23.41 -13.69 -9.34
N ILE A 396 -22.80 -12.52 -9.52
CA ILE A 396 -22.58 -11.85 -10.82
C ILE A 396 -21.19 -11.21 -10.86
N SER A 397 -20.63 -11.08 -12.06
CA SER A 397 -19.30 -10.46 -12.27
C SER A 397 -19.25 -9.01 -11.80
N ASP A 398 -18.10 -8.54 -11.32
CA ASP A 398 -17.91 -7.17 -10.82
C ASP A 398 -18.25 -6.12 -11.89
N SER A 399 -17.83 -6.32 -13.15
CA SER A 399 -18.22 -5.44 -14.27
C SER A 399 -19.74 -5.36 -14.49
N SER A 400 -20.49 -6.42 -14.16
CA SER A 400 -21.96 -6.37 -14.22
C SER A 400 -22.55 -5.60 -13.04
N LYS A 401 -21.93 -5.68 -11.85
CA LYS A 401 -22.35 -4.89 -10.67
C LYS A 401 -22.15 -3.40 -10.91
N GLU A 402 -20.97 -3.01 -11.41
CA GLU A 402 -20.64 -1.63 -11.78
C GLU A 402 -21.69 -1.06 -12.74
N LYS A 403 -22.00 -1.77 -13.83
CA LYS A 403 -23.05 -1.35 -14.78
C LYS A 403 -24.44 -1.21 -14.17
N LEU A 404 -24.79 -2.00 -13.16
CA LEU A 404 -26.06 -1.86 -12.45
C LEU A 404 -26.04 -0.64 -11.53
N VAL A 405 -24.91 -0.39 -10.87
CA VAL A 405 -24.71 0.78 -10.00
C VAL A 405 -24.69 2.08 -10.80
N ASP A 406 -24.00 2.13 -11.94
CA ASP A 406 -24.00 3.28 -12.86
C ASP A 406 -25.44 3.64 -13.26
N LYS A 407 -26.23 2.65 -13.66
CA LYS A 407 -27.66 2.87 -13.97
C LYS A 407 -28.44 3.40 -12.79
N ILE A 408 -28.14 2.97 -11.57
CA ILE A 408 -28.80 3.49 -10.37
C ILE A 408 -28.42 4.95 -10.15
N ILE A 409 -27.14 5.29 -10.27
CA ILE A 409 -26.61 6.65 -10.10
C ILE A 409 -27.20 7.58 -11.17
N ASP A 410 -27.19 7.18 -12.43
CA ASP A 410 -27.67 7.97 -13.59
C ASP A 410 -29.17 8.27 -13.55
N ASN A 411 -29.95 7.48 -12.79
CA ASN A 411 -31.40 7.61 -12.71
C ASN A 411 -31.90 8.23 -11.39
N LYS A 412 -30.98 8.70 -10.54
CA LYS A 412 -31.32 9.55 -9.40
C LYS A 412 -31.99 10.86 -9.90
N PRO A 413 -32.96 11.43 -9.17
CA PRO A 413 -33.52 10.94 -7.92
C PRO A 413 -34.69 9.95 -8.10
N TYR A 414 -34.83 9.08 -7.12
CA TYR A 414 -35.93 8.15 -6.94
C TYR A 414 -36.99 8.71 -5.98
N VAL A 415 -38.26 8.51 -6.35
CA VAL A 415 -39.42 8.88 -5.52
C VAL A 415 -39.82 7.71 -4.64
N SER A 416 -39.62 6.48 -5.13
CA SER A 416 -39.90 5.24 -4.40
C SER A 416 -38.86 4.19 -4.73
N LYS A 417 -38.58 3.28 -3.80
CA LYS A 417 -37.75 2.10 -4.08
C LYS A 417 -38.29 1.25 -5.25
N LYS A 418 -39.62 1.26 -5.47
CA LYS A 418 -40.27 0.57 -6.60
C LYS A 418 -39.89 1.13 -7.98
N ASP A 419 -39.29 2.32 -8.02
CA ASP A 419 -38.87 2.94 -9.28
C ASP A 419 -37.73 2.15 -9.94
N LEU A 420 -36.92 1.40 -9.19
CA LEU A 420 -35.88 0.54 -9.74
C LEU A 420 -36.44 -0.53 -10.68
N ASP A 421 -37.52 -1.19 -10.27
CA ASP A 421 -38.20 -2.21 -11.07
C ASP A 421 -39.09 -1.57 -12.14
N LYS A 422 -39.94 -0.59 -11.76
CA LYS A 422 -40.88 0.05 -12.71
C LYS A 422 -40.21 0.75 -13.88
N LYS A 423 -39.01 1.31 -13.67
CA LYS A 423 -38.23 1.98 -14.73
C LYS A 423 -37.24 1.03 -15.42
N ASN A 424 -37.26 -0.27 -15.10
CA ASN A 424 -36.32 -1.28 -15.60
C ASN A 424 -34.84 -0.88 -15.41
N ILE A 425 -34.50 -0.24 -14.28
CA ILE A 425 -33.12 0.17 -13.97
C ILE A 425 -32.26 -1.07 -13.76
N ILE A 426 -32.78 -2.00 -12.95
CA ILE A 426 -32.18 -3.30 -12.69
C ILE A 426 -33.17 -4.42 -13.05
N PRO A 427 -32.70 -5.60 -13.48
CA PRO A 427 -33.55 -6.77 -13.69
C PRO A 427 -34.37 -7.15 -12.45
N SER A 428 -35.64 -7.52 -12.63
CA SER A 428 -36.56 -7.84 -11.53
C SER A 428 -36.02 -8.92 -10.58
N LYS A 429 -35.30 -9.93 -11.10
CA LYS A 429 -34.63 -10.95 -10.28
C LYS A 429 -33.69 -10.34 -9.22
N TYR A 430 -32.95 -9.29 -9.58
CA TYR A 430 -32.02 -8.63 -8.66
C TYR A 430 -32.74 -7.64 -7.76
N TYR A 431 -33.78 -6.96 -8.29
CA TYR A 431 -34.64 -6.11 -7.49
C TYR A 431 -35.28 -6.86 -6.31
N ASP A 432 -35.86 -8.04 -6.56
CA ASP A 432 -36.47 -8.88 -5.52
C ASP A 432 -35.49 -9.27 -4.40
N MET A 433 -34.19 -9.37 -4.73
CA MET A 433 -33.12 -9.67 -3.78
C MET A 433 -32.70 -8.47 -2.95
N VAL A 434 -32.88 -7.23 -3.44
CA VAL A 434 -32.39 -6.01 -2.77
C VAL A 434 -33.50 -5.10 -2.22
N GLU A 435 -34.77 -5.26 -2.65
CA GLU A 435 -35.89 -4.37 -2.30
C GLU A 435 -36.03 -4.13 -0.79
N THR A 436 -35.76 -5.14 0.03
CA THR A 436 -35.94 -5.07 1.49
C THR A 436 -34.83 -4.23 2.16
N TYR A 437 -33.70 -4.02 1.48
CA TYR A 437 -32.51 -3.35 2.01
C TYR A 437 -32.33 -1.93 1.49
N ILE A 438 -33.30 -1.41 0.73
CA ILE A 438 -33.23 -0.10 0.10
C ILE A 438 -34.44 0.76 0.42
N TYR A 439 -34.25 2.07 0.36
CA TYR A 439 -35.31 3.07 0.44
C TYR A 439 -34.96 4.30 -0.40
N ALA A 440 -35.93 5.19 -0.62
CA ALA A 440 -35.72 6.44 -1.35
C ALA A 440 -36.12 7.62 -0.46
N SER A 441 -35.14 8.41 -0.04
CA SER A 441 -35.34 9.68 0.69
C SER A 441 -34.50 10.78 0.06
N GLN A 442 -34.97 12.03 0.06
CA GLN A 442 -34.29 13.17 -0.58
C GLN A 442 -33.23 13.84 0.30
N SER A 443 -33.06 13.43 1.56
CA SER A 443 -32.16 14.07 2.53
C SER A 443 -30.74 13.49 2.51
N GLU A 444 -29.75 14.29 2.08
CA GLU A 444 -28.31 14.00 2.10
C GLU A 444 -27.79 13.74 3.52
N LEU A 445 -27.47 12.47 3.84
CA LEU A 445 -26.91 12.00 5.12
C LEU A 445 -27.74 12.42 6.37
N PRO A 446 -27.68 11.68 7.48
CA PRO A 446 -28.18 12.21 8.73
C PRO A 446 -27.17 13.28 9.20
N GLU A 447 -27.55 14.56 9.13
CA GLU A 447 -26.84 15.64 9.81
C GLU A 447 -27.01 15.47 11.33
N TYR A 448 -26.16 14.66 11.96
CA TYR A 448 -26.20 14.48 13.41
C TYR A 448 -25.34 15.50 14.16
N ILE A 449 -25.78 15.87 15.35
CA ILE A 449 -25.05 16.77 16.27
C ILE A 449 -24.67 16.03 17.55
N ASN A 450 -23.54 16.38 18.16
CA ASN A 450 -23.22 15.86 19.48
C ASN A 450 -24.06 16.54 20.56
N ILE A 451 -25.01 15.81 21.14
CA ILE A 451 -25.99 16.37 22.10
C ILE A 451 -25.33 16.89 23.39
N ASN A 452 -24.15 16.40 23.76
CA ASN A 452 -23.45 16.84 24.95
C ASN A 452 -22.76 18.21 24.76
N ILE A 453 -22.43 18.56 23.52
CA ILE A 453 -21.67 19.77 23.16
C ILE A 453 -22.39 20.60 22.09
N THR A 454 -23.72 20.50 21.94
CA THR A 454 -24.50 21.38 21.06
C THR A 454 -25.18 22.53 21.83
N ASP A 455 -25.82 23.47 21.13
CA ASP A 455 -26.59 24.56 21.73
C ASP A 455 -28.10 24.26 21.80
N ARG A 456 -28.82 25.10 22.54
CA ARG A 456 -30.27 24.92 22.76
C ARG A 456 -31.12 25.16 21.54
N TYR A 457 -30.66 25.96 20.58
CA TYR A 457 -31.44 26.28 19.40
C TYR A 457 -31.36 25.10 18.43
N LYS A 458 -30.17 24.53 18.25
CA LYS A 458 -29.97 23.38 17.38
C LYS A 458 -30.60 22.11 17.96
N ALA A 459 -30.53 21.89 19.27
CA ALA A 459 -31.27 20.81 19.91
C ALA A 459 -32.80 20.99 19.82
N ALA A 460 -33.30 22.23 19.92
CA ALA A 460 -34.73 22.51 19.77
C ALA A 460 -35.21 22.21 18.35
N GLU A 461 -34.45 22.62 17.35
CA GLU A 461 -34.67 22.31 15.94
C GLU A 461 -34.65 20.79 15.68
N LEU A 462 -33.64 20.09 16.21
CA LEU A 462 -33.46 18.66 16.00
C LEU A 462 -34.60 17.82 16.57
N PHE A 463 -35.02 18.12 17.80
CA PHE A 463 -36.03 17.33 18.50
C PHE A 463 -37.46 17.82 18.26
N ASP A 464 -37.65 18.88 17.47
CA ASP A 464 -38.96 19.53 17.29
C ASP A 464 -39.60 19.90 18.64
N ILE A 465 -38.81 20.50 19.52
CA ILE A 465 -39.21 20.93 20.87
C ILE A 465 -38.97 22.43 21.05
N ASP A 466 -39.61 23.03 22.06
CA ASP A 466 -39.37 24.44 22.34
C ASP A 466 -37.98 24.68 22.99
N GLY A 467 -37.47 25.90 22.82
CA GLY A 467 -36.14 26.25 23.32
C GLY A 467 -35.98 26.20 24.85
N LYS A 468 -37.06 26.22 25.64
CA LYS A 468 -37.01 26.07 27.11
C LYS A 468 -36.89 24.59 27.49
N GLU A 469 -37.54 23.71 26.73
CA GLU A 469 -37.46 22.27 26.88
C GLU A 469 -36.08 21.76 26.45
N ALA A 470 -35.55 22.23 25.31
CA ALA A 470 -34.17 22.00 24.89
C ALA A 470 -33.16 22.47 25.94
N ASP A 471 -33.36 23.66 26.51
CA ASP A 471 -32.52 24.22 27.57
C ASP A 471 -32.61 23.39 28.87
N LYS A 472 -33.73 22.73 29.16
CA LYS A 472 -33.87 21.79 30.29
C LYS A 472 -33.05 20.52 30.08
N TYR A 473 -33.02 19.99 28.86
CA TYR A 473 -32.17 18.86 28.50
C TYR A 473 -30.69 19.24 28.58
N ILE A 474 -30.32 20.37 27.97
CA ILE A 474 -28.94 20.85 27.90
C ILE A 474 -28.45 21.36 29.26
N LYS A 475 -29.28 21.90 30.15
CA LYS A 475 -28.84 22.31 31.50
C LYS A 475 -28.55 21.13 32.43
N SER A 476 -29.02 19.94 32.09
CA SER A 476 -28.83 18.73 32.89
C SER A 476 -27.45 18.08 32.72
N ARG A 477 -26.41 18.82 32.26
CA ARG A 477 -25.03 18.43 31.82
C ARG A 477 -24.18 17.54 32.73
N LYS A 478 -24.74 16.79 33.68
CA LYS A 478 -24.15 15.53 34.11
C LYS A 478 -24.25 14.50 32.97
N LYS A 479 -23.50 14.80 31.91
CA LYS A 479 -22.95 14.02 30.80
C LYS A 479 -23.79 12.79 30.42
N TYR A 480 -24.49 12.85 29.28
CA TYR A 480 -25.03 11.64 28.65
C TYR A 480 -23.85 10.81 28.14
N LYS A 481 -23.18 10.10 29.04
CA LYS A 481 -22.16 9.10 28.69
C LYS A 481 -22.78 7.80 28.19
N PHE A 482 -24.07 7.61 28.46
CA PHE A 482 -24.84 6.41 28.12
C PHE A 482 -26.26 6.82 27.70
N SER A 483 -26.77 6.18 26.66
CA SER A 483 -28.12 6.42 26.11
C SER A 483 -29.24 6.26 27.14
N LYS A 484 -29.08 5.34 28.10
CA LYS A 484 -30.04 5.13 29.22
C LYS A 484 -30.27 6.36 30.10
N TYR A 485 -29.39 7.36 30.04
CA TYR A 485 -29.53 8.59 30.79
C TYR A 485 -30.28 9.68 30.01
N ILE A 486 -30.52 9.48 28.71
CA ILE A 486 -31.29 10.39 27.86
C ILE A 486 -32.74 10.43 28.33
N LYS A 487 -33.28 11.64 28.48
CA LYS A 487 -34.60 11.89 29.10
C LYS A 487 -35.68 12.31 28.09
N PHE A 488 -35.39 12.18 26.80
CA PHE A 488 -36.35 12.36 25.70
C PHE A 488 -36.53 11.03 24.96
N ASP A 489 -37.56 10.94 24.13
CA ASP A 489 -37.82 9.77 23.26
C ASP A 489 -36.76 9.68 22.16
N TYR A 490 -35.58 9.19 22.54
CA TYR A 490 -34.40 9.18 21.69
C TYR A 490 -34.49 8.18 20.54
N GLU A 491 -35.39 7.20 20.62
CA GLU A 491 -35.61 6.23 19.54
C GLU A 491 -36.12 6.90 18.26
N LYS A 492 -36.89 7.99 18.41
CA LYS A 492 -37.37 8.81 17.29
C LYS A 492 -36.26 9.60 16.58
N TYR A 493 -35.17 9.92 17.27
CA TYR A 493 -34.11 10.82 16.79
C TYR A 493 -32.73 10.17 16.80
N ALA A 494 -32.66 8.83 16.89
CA ALA A 494 -31.41 8.09 17.05
C ALA A 494 -30.46 8.25 15.84
N SER A 495 -30.98 8.67 14.68
CA SER A 495 -30.20 9.03 13.49
C SER A 495 -29.62 10.44 13.53
N ASP A 496 -30.07 11.30 14.44
CA ASP A 496 -29.86 12.74 14.34
C ASP A 496 -28.93 13.30 15.44
N PHE A 497 -28.43 12.46 16.35
CA PHE A 497 -27.46 12.89 17.37
C PHE A 497 -26.42 11.84 17.77
N THR A 498 -25.28 12.31 18.26
CA THR A 498 -24.22 11.49 18.87
C THR A 498 -23.98 11.90 20.33
N LEU A 499 -23.32 11.03 21.10
CA LEU A 499 -22.87 11.34 22.46
C LEU A 499 -21.42 11.83 22.51
N TYR A 500 -20.64 11.44 21.51
CA TYR A 500 -19.22 11.71 21.35
C TYR A 500 -18.97 12.11 19.90
N THR A 501 -18.04 13.03 19.69
CA THR A 501 -17.61 13.45 18.35
C THR A 501 -16.27 12.79 18.05
N ASN A 502 -16.22 11.96 17.01
CA ASN A 502 -14.96 11.43 16.52
C ASN A 502 -14.25 12.52 15.73
N ILE A 503 -13.14 13.02 16.25
CA ILE A 503 -12.45 14.15 15.63
C ILE A 503 -11.84 13.80 14.27
N ASN A 504 -11.54 12.52 14.03
CA ASN A 504 -11.00 12.04 12.76
C ASN A 504 -12.06 11.96 11.66
N THR A 505 -13.34 11.73 11.99
CA THR A 505 -14.41 11.52 10.98
C THR A 505 -15.52 12.57 10.99
N ALA A 506 -15.61 13.40 12.03
CA ALA A 506 -16.65 14.41 12.18
C ALA A 506 -16.77 15.28 10.93
N SER A 507 -17.98 15.43 10.41
CA SER A 507 -18.24 16.33 9.29
C SER A 507 -17.96 17.78 9.70
N LYS A 508 -17.67 18.65 8.72
CA LYS A 508 -17.55 20.08 8.99
C LYS A 508 -18.81 20.62 9.68
N TYR A 509 -19.98 20.12 9.31
CA TYR A 509 -21.25 20.43 9.96
C TYR A 509 -21.28 20.04 11.45
N GLU A 510 -20.87 18.82 11.80
CA GLU A 510 -20.81 18.39 13.20
C GLU A 510 -19.86 19.29 14.01
N LEU A 511 -18.68 19.59 13.45
CA LEU A 511 -17.66 20.44 14.08
C LEU A 511 -18.15 21.89 14.28
N GLU A 512 -18.84 22.47 13.29
CA GLU A 512 -19.45 23.80 13.38
C GLU A 512 -20.54 23.88 14.45
N ASN A 513 -21.13 22.74 14.81
CA ASN A 513 -22.15 22.60 15.84
C ASN A 513 -21.61 22.15 17.20
N ILE A 514 -20.28 22.16 17.39
CA ILE A 514 -19.64 22.04 18.71
C ILE A 514 -19.66 23.40 19.42
N TYR A 515 -20.18 23.41 20.65
CA TYR A 515 -20.26 24.56 21.54
C TYR A 515 -19.55 24.31 22.86
N GLY A 516 -18.59 25.17 23.15
CA GLY A 516 -17.84 25.21 24.39
C GLY A 516 -18.33 26.33 25.30
N ARG A 517 -18.29 26.10 26.61
CA ARG A 517 -18.54 27.15 27.60
C ARG A 517 -17.26 27.95 27.82
N VAL A 518 -17.28 29.25 27.53
CA VAL A 518 -16.12 30.15 27.70
C VAL A 518 -16.49 31.26 28.67
N TYR A 519 -15.54 31.66 29.53
CA TYR A 519 -15.70 32.82 30.39
C TYR A 519 -15.22 34.08 29.66
N LYS A 520 -16.15 35.01 29.39
CA LYS A 520 -15.87 36.25 28.66
C LYS A 520 -16.80 37.37 29.14
N ASP A 521 -16.26 38.58 29.32
CA ASP A 521 -17.00 39.77 29.77
C ASP A 521 -17.73 39.54 31.12
N ASN A 522 -17.03 38.94 32.09
CA ASN A 522 -17.55 38.59 33.42
C ASN A 522 -18.77 37.65 33.43
N LYS A 523 -19.07 36.97 32.33
CA LYS A 523 -20.15 35.98 32.23
C LYS A 523 -19.70 34.74 31.47
N TYR A 524 -20.35 33.62 31.74
CA TYR A 524 -20.17 32.43 30.91
C TYR A 524 -21.02 32.55 29.65
N GLN A 525 -20.39 32.32 28.50
CA GLN A 525 -21.02 32.34 27.18
C GLN A 525 -20.80 30.98 26.53
N TYR A 526 -21.77 30.51 25.75
CA TYR A 526 -21.59 29.36 24.87
C TYR A 526 -21.19 29.88 23.50
N LEU A 527 -20.02 29.45 23.03
CA LEU A 527 -19.47 29.85 21.74
C LEU A 527 -19.29 28.61 20.88
N ARG A 528 -19.49 28.77 19.57
CA ARG A 528 -19.15 27.75 18.58
C ARG A 528 -17.65 27.50 18.55
N LEU A 529 -17.26 26.31 18.12
CA LEU A 529 -15.90 26.00 17.76
C LEU A 529 -15.45 27.00 16.68
N PRO A 530 -14.36 27.75 16.90
CA PRO A 530 -13.88 28.72 15.92
C PRO A 530 -13.48 28.06 14.59
N ALA A 531 -13.74 28.74 13.46
CA ALA A 531 -13.49 28.20 12.13
C ALA A 531 -12.01 27.86 11.88
N ASP A 532 -11.10 28.67 12.40
CA ASP A 532 -9.65 28.42 12.41
C ASP A 532 -9.28 27.09 13.08
N ILE A 533 -9.93 26.74 14.19
CA ILE A 533 -9.73 25.44 14.84
C ILE A 533 -10.31 24.30 14.00
N ILE A 534 -11.47 24.52 13.37
CA ILE A 534 -12.11 23.50 12.52
C ILE A 534 -11.22 23.18 11.33
N ASP A 535 -10.72 24.21 10.65
CA ASP A 535 -9.84 24.06 9.50
C ASP A 535 -8.52 23.40 9.94
N ASP A 536 -7.89 23.82 11.06
CA ASP A 536 -6.69 23.15 11.59
C ASP A 536 -6.91 21.66 11.93
N ILE A 537 -8.09 21.30 12.45
CA ILE A 537 -8.45 19.91 12.75
C ILE A 537 -8.63 19.09 11.48
N ILE A 538 -9.26 19.67 10.45
CA ILE A 538 -9.44 19.05 9.14
C ILE A 538 -8.08 18.89 8.45
N ASP A 539 -7.27 19.94 8.41
CA ASP A 539 -5.94 19.92 7.80
C ASP A 539 -5.02 18.90 8.50
N PHE A 540 -5.04 18.85 9.83
CA PHE A 540 -4.24 17.88 10.58
C PHE A 540 -4.64 16.44 10.26
N ARG A 541 -5.95 16.14 10.25
CA ARG A 541 -6.43 14.76 10.01
C ARG A 541 -6.32 14.32 8.55
N GLU A 542 -6.29 15.27 7.61
CA GLU A 542 -6.00 14.98 6.19
C GLU A 542 -4.55 14.50 6.00
N ASP A 543 -3.60 14.98 6.82
CA ASP A 543 -2.22 14.49 6.83
C ASP A 543 -2.07 13.20 7.66
N GLN A 544 -2.65 13.16 8.87
CA GLN A 544 -2.62 12.01 9.77
C GLN A 544 -3.74 12.00 10.81
N PRO A 545 -4.34 10.85 11.15
CA PRO A 545 -5.38 10.78 12.16
C PRO A 545 -4.81 11.08 13.56
N PHE A 546 -5.58 11.82 14.36
CA PHE A 546 -5.33 12.01 15.78
C PHE A 546 -5.32 10.66 16.49
N ASN A 547 -4.36 10.45 17.38
CA ASN A 547 -4.19 9.23 18.18
C ASN A 547 -4.35 9.49 19.68
N SER A 548 -4.37 10.75 20.11
CA SER A 548 -4.41 11.12 21.51
C SER A 548 -5.06 12.49 21.74
N LEU A 549 -5.52 12.68 22.98
CA LEU A 549 -6.01 13.97 23.47
C LEU A 549 -4.92 15.03 23.45
N ASP A 550 -3.64 14.64 23.53
CA ASP A 550 -2.51 15.55 23.57
C ASP A 550 -2.30 16.23 22.21
N GLU A 551 -2.45 15.50 21.10
CA GLU A 551 -2.38 16.07 19.74
C GLU A 551 -3.52 17.07 19.48
N VAL A 552 -4.75 16.74 19.89
CA VAL A 552 -5.86 17.71 19.81
C VAL A 552 -5.59 18.89 20.73
N SER A 553 -5.05 18.66 21.93
CA SER A 553 -4.68 19.74 22.85
C SER A 553 -3.66 20.69 22.24
N GLU A 554 -2.74 20.20 21.40
CA GLU A 554 -1.73 21.01 20.72
C GLU A 554 -2.36 22.03 19.77
N ILE A 555 -3.34 21.63 18.94
CA ILE A 555 -4.07 22.53 18.03
C ILE A 555 -4.76 23.66 18.81
N PHE A 556 -5.45 23.30 19.90
CA PHE A 556 -6.12 24.30 20.73
C PHE A 556 -5.14 25.18 21.51
N SER A 557 -3.94 24.67 21.84
CA SER A 557 -2.87 25.43 22.47
C SER A 557 -2.30 26.47 21.51
N ASN A 558 -1.98 26.08 20.27
CA ASN A 558 -1.43 26.94 19.22
C ASN A 558 -2.35 28.13 18.93
N ASN A 559 -3.66 27.89 18.97
CA ASN A 559 -4.69 28.91 18.77
C ASN A 559 -5.13 29.66 20.04
N LYS A 560 -4.49 29.41 21.19
CA LYS A 560 -4.82 30.03 22.49
C LYS A 560 -6.27 29.77 22.94
N LYS A 561 -6.80 28.57 22.65
CA LYS A 561 -8.18 28.13 22.94
C LYS A 561 -8.28 26.99 23.97
N MET A 562 -7.26 26.79 24.81
CA MET A 562 -7.27 25.71 25.83
C MET A 562 -8.46 25.72 26.80
N SER A 563 -9.02 26.89 27.11
CA SER A 563 -10.26 26.98 27.90
C SER A 563 -11.43 26.30 27.19
N PHE A 564 -11.51 26.39 25.86
CA PHE A 564 -12.57 25.75 25.08
C PHE A 564 -12.38 24.24 25.05
N TYR A 565 -11.17 23.79 24.71
CA TYR A 565 -10.78 22.37 24.69
C TYR A 565 -11.14 21.65 25.99
N ASN A 566 -10.77 22.24 27.14
CA ASN A 566 -11.06 21.64 28.45
C ASN A 566 -12.55 21.43 28.73
N ASN A 567 -13.45 22.14 28.05
CA ASN A 567 -14.90 21.96 28.20
C ASN A 567 -15.47 20.84 27.32
N ILE A 568 -14.78 20.51 26.21
CA ILE A 568 -15.29 19.57 25.20
C ILE A 568 -14.53 18.24 25.19
N LYS A 569 -13.29 18.19 25.71
CA LYS A 569 -12.37 17.05 25.58
C LYS A 569 -12.94 15.70 26.04
N ASP A 570 -13.81 15.71 27.05
CA ASP A 570 -14.44 14.49 27.56
C ASP A 570 -15.49 13.89 26.60
N PHE A 571 -15.81 14.60 25.53
CA PHE A 571 -16.76 14.21 24.46
C PHE A 571 -16.08 14.11 23.10
N ILE A 572 -14.75 14.27 23.05
CA ILE A 572 -13.94 14.01 21.88
C ILE A 572 -13.39 12.59 21.98
N VAL A 573 -13.42 11.87 20.86
CA VAL A 573 -12.84 10.54 20.69
C VAL A 573 -12.06 10.51 19.37
N PHE A 574 -11.20 9.50 19.21
CA PHE A 574 -10.22 9.44 18.11
C PHE A 574 -10.39 8.25 17.17
N TYR A 575 -11.54 7.55 17.22
CA TYR A 575 -11.70 6.25 16.56
C TYR A 575 -11.06 6.21 15.18
#